data_AF-A0A0F9D2F5-F1
#
_entry.id   AF-A0A0F9D2F5-F1
#
_cell.length_a   1.000
_cell.length_b   1.000
_cell.length_c   1.000
_cell.angle_alpha   90.00
_cell.angle_beta   90.00
_cell.angle_gamma   90.00
#
_symmetry.space_group_name_H-M   'P 1'
#
loop_
_entity.id
_entity.type
_entity.pdbx_description
1 polymer ?
#
loop_
_entity_poly.entity_id
_entity_poly.type
_entity_poly.pdbx_seq_one_letter_code
_entity_poly.pdbx_strand_id
1 'polypeptide(L)' 'MLDETKFKPHGKHLIAGDWVAGDATFKSEPGHGPAHDFSVGTPDLVDRADKAAEEART' A
#
# COMPACT_ATOMS: atom_id res chain seq x y z
N MET A 1 -4.35 -0.47 -31.61
CA MET A 1 -5.32 -0.34 -30.51
C MET A 1 -4.89 -1.25 -29.39
N LEU A 2 -4.29 -0.70 -28.33
CA LEU A 2 -4.08 -1.35 -27.04
C LEU A 2 -4.22 -0.23 -25.99
N ASP A 3 -5.46 0.09 -25.65
CA ASP A 3 -5.83 0.96 -24.52
C ASP A 3 -6.33 0.08 -23.36
N GLU A 4 -5.56 -0.96 -23.00
CA GLU A 4 -6.05 -2.03 -22.10
C GLU A 4 -5.36 -2.12 -20.73
N THR A 5 -4.36 -1.29 -20.38
CA THR A 5 -3.61 -1.51 -19.12
C THR A 5 -3.12 -0.24 -18.41
N LYS A 6 -4.00 0.76 -18.18
CA LYS A 6 -3.64 1.88 -17.29
C LYS A 6 -3.79 1.45 -15.83
N PHE A 7 -2.70 0.97 -15.22
CA PHE A 7 -2.63 0.64 -13.80
C PHE A 7 -3.05 1.83 -12.93
N LYS A 8 -3.95 1.58 -11.95
CA LYS A 8 -4.32 2.52 -10.91
C LYS A 8 -3.96 1.90 -9.55
N PRO A 9 -3.00 2.47 -8.79
CA PRO A 9 -2.65 1.95 -7.48
C PRO A 9 -3.83 2.13 -6.51
N HIS A 10 -4.06 1.13 -5.65
CA HIS A 10 -5.08 1.17 -4.60
C HIS A 10 -4.62 1.97 -3.37
N GLY A 11 -3.31 2.26 -3.24
CA GLY A 11 -2.79 3.10 -2.17
C GLY A 11 -2.79 2.48 -0.76
N LYS A 12 -2.89 1.16 -0.65
CA LYS A 12 -2.96 0.41 0.63
C LYS A 12 -1.66 -0.32 0.89
N HIS A 13 -1.35 -0.62 2.15
CA HIS A 13 -0.27 -1.51 2.52
C HIS A 13 -0.64 -2.97 2.21
N LEU A 14 0.36 -3.80 1.93
CA LEU A 14 0.20 -5.25 1.84
C LEU A 14 0.78 -5.87 3.10
N ILE A 15 -0.07 -6.43 3.96
CA ILE A 15 0.34 -7.03 5.24
C ILE A 15 -0.32 -8.40 5.35
N ALA A 16 0.48 -9.46 5.50
CA ALA A 16 -0.01 -10.84 5.59
C ALA A 16 -0.89 -11.29 4.40
N GLY A 17 -0.67 -10.73 3.21
CA GLY A 17 -1.50 -10.98 2.02
C GLY A 17 -2.74 -10.09 1.90
N ASP A 18 -3.03 -9.26 2.91
CA ASP A 18 -4.18 -8.36 2.91
C ASP A 18 -3.81 -6.95 2.47
N TRP A 19 -4.73 -6.31 1.73
CA TRP A 19 -4.66 -4.89 1.41
C TRP A 19 -5.25 -4.03 2.53
N VAL A 20 -4.39 -3.43 3.35
CA VAL A 20 -4.73 -2.68 4.56
C VAL A 20 -4.64 -1.17 4.34
N ALA A 21 -5.74 -0.45 4.58
CA ALA A 21 -5.74 1.02 4.57
C ALA A 21 -5.18 1.58 5.89
N GLY A 22 -4.42 2.67 5.81
CA GLY A 22 -4.08 3.49 6.97
C GLY A 22 -5.11 4.60 7.20
N ASP A 23 -5.04 5.26 8.36
CA ASP A 23 -5.98 6.33 8.75
C ASP A 23 -5.73 7.65 7.99
N ALA A 24 -4.51 7.83 7.47
CA ALA A 24 -4.10 9.00 6.71
C ALA A 24 -3.50 8.58 5.37
N THR A 25 -3.60 9.46 4.38
CA THR A 25 -2.94 9.30 3.07
C THR A 25 -2.05 10.48 2.73
N PHE A 26 -1.05 10.23 1.89
CA PHE A 26 -0.25 11.27 1.24
C PHE A 26 -0.33 11.12 -0.28
N LYS A 27 -0.17 12.22 -1.00
CA LYS A 27 -0.13 12.23 -2.47
C LYS A 27 1.28 11.97 -2.96
N SER A 28 1.42 11.13 -3.98
CA SER A 28 2.67 10.99 -4.70
C SER A 28 3.01 12.23 -5.53
N GLU A 29 4.29 12.40 -5.84
CA GLU A 29 4.82 13.53 -6.61
C GLU A 29 5.52 13.01 -7.88
N PRO A 30 4.76 12.55 -8.90
CA PRO A 30 5.36 12.03 -10.12
C PRO A 30 5.89 13.16 -11.00
N GLY A 31 6.98 12.91 -11.74
CA GLY A 31 7.48 13.87 -12.73
C GLY A 31 6.54 14.08 -13.92
N HIS A 32 5.71 13.09 -14.25
CA HIS A 32 4.69 13.15 -15.29
C HIS A 32 3.50 12.25 -14.94
N GLY A 33 2.31 12.60 -15.44
CA GLY A 33 1.10 11.81 -15.20
C GLY A 33 0.41 12.14 -13.87
N PRO A 34 -0.67 11.42 -13.52
CA PRO A 34 -1.49 11.73 -12.34
C PRO A 34 -0.80 11.32 -11.03
N ALA A 35 -0.94 12.16 -10.00
CA ALA A 35 -0.63 11.79 -8.63
C ALA A 35 -1.66 10.78 -8.08
N HIS A 36 -1.23 9.96 -7.13
CA HIS A 36 -2.05 8.95 -6.47
C HIS A 36 -1.90 9.03 -4.95
N ASP A 37 -2.97 8.72 -4.23
CA ASP A 37 -2.98 8.68 -2.78
C ASP A 37 -2.44 7.33 -2.28
N PHE A 38 -1.56 7.36 -1.29
CA PHE A 38 -1.02 6.19 -0.60
C PHE A 38 -1.20 6.32 0.91
N SER A 39 -1.45 5.20 1.58
CA SER A 39 -1.61 5.14 3.04
C SER A 39 -0.29 5.49 3.72
N VAL A 40 -0.36 6.34 4.75
CA VAL A 40 0.76 6.67 5.63
C VAL A 40 0.99 5.48 6.56
N GLY A 41 2.23 4.99 6.61
CA GLY A 41 2.63 3.94 7.52
C GLY A 41 2.63 4.42 8.98
N THR A 42 2.22 3.55 9.89
CA THR A 42 2.21 3.81 11.35
C THR A 42 2.96 2.70 12.10
N PRO A 43 3.44 2.96 13.33
CA PRO A 43 4.05 1.91 14.16
C PRO A 43 3.14 0.68 14.36
N ASP A 44 1.83 0.88 14.49
CA ASP A 44 0.87 -0.23 14.64
C ASP A 44 0.80 -1.12 13.39
N LEU A 45 0.86 -0.52 12.20
CA LEU A 45 0.92 -1.27 10.94
C LEU A 45 2.23 -2.06 10.80
N VAL A 46 3.34 -1.52 11.35
CA VAL A 46 4.63 -2.23 11.40
C VAL A 46 4.56 -3.42 12.37
N ASP A 47 4.11 -3.20 13.61
CA ASP A 47 3.96 -4.27 14.60
C ASP A 47 3.07 -5.41 14.10
N ARG A 48 1.96 -5.07 13.41
CA ARG A 48 1.10 -6.06 12.77
C ARG A 48 1.82 -6.85 11.68
N ALA A 49 2.66 -6.21 10.85
CA ALA A 49 3.41 -6.89 9.81
C ALA A 49 4.48 -7.82 10.37
N ASP A 50 5.19 -7.38 11.42
CA ASP A 50 6.20 -8.18 12.10
C ASP A 50 5.59 -9.42 12.76
N LYS A 51 4.48 -9.26 13.50
CA LYS A 51 3.75 -10.38 14.10
C LYS A 51 3.30 -11.41 13.07
N ALA A 52 2.74 -10.95 11.95
CA ALA A 52 2.30 -11.85 10.89
C ALA A 52 3.46 -12.62 10.23
N ALA A 53 4.63 -11.97 10.08
CA ALA A 53 5.83 -12.64 9.59
C ALA A 53 6.34 -13.70 10.58
N GLU A 54 6.30 -13.41 11.89
CA GLU A 54 6.66 -14.33 12.95
C GLU A 54 5.70 -15.53 13.10
N GLU A 55 4.41 -15.34 12.78
CA GLU A 55 3.45 -16.44 12.70
C GLU A 55 3.70 -17.33 11.48
N ALA A 56 3.96 -16.73 10.31
CA ALA A 56 4.14 -17.47 9.05
C ALA A 56 5.41 -18.33 8.98
N ARG A 57 6.40 -18.08 9.84
CA ARG A 57 7.65 -18.86 9.93
C ARG A 57 7.53 -20.13 10.78
N THR A 58 6.39 -20.37 11.44
CA THR A 58 6.13 -21.56 12.26
C THR A 58 5.39 -22.62 11.45
#